data_AF-Q0GE14-F1
#
_entry.id   AF-Q0GE14-F1
#
_cell.length_a   1.000
_cell.length_b   1.000
_cell.length_c   1.000
_cell.angle_alpha   90.00
_cell.angle_beta   90.00
_cell.angle_gamma   90.00
#
_symmetry.space_group_name_H-M   'P 1'
#
loop_
_entity.id
_entity.type
_entity.pdbx_description
1 polymer ?
#
loop_
_entity_poly.entity_id
_entity_poly.type
_entity_poly.pdbx_seq_one_letter_code
_entity_poly.pdbx_strand_id
1 'polypeptide(L)'
;FTQQYQPAVCNSNPTPCNDRPEKLFTVHGLWPSNKKGPDPEKCKNIQMNSQKIGNMAAQLEIIWPNVLNRTDHVGFWEREWLKHGTCGYPTIRDDMHYLKTVIKMYTTRKQ
;
A
#
# COMPACT_ATOMS: atom_id res chain seq x y z
N PHE A 1 -0.70 1.53 10.24
CA PHE A 1 -1.14 2.32 9.06
C PHE A 1 -0.20 3.49 8.95
N THR A 2 0.64 3.47 7.92
CA THR A 2 1.74 4.40 7.75
C THR A 2 1.52 5.21 6.48
N GLN A 3 1.82 6.49 6.54
CA GLN A 3 1.81 7.39 5.38
C GLN A 3 3.21 7.90 5.11
N GLN A 4 3.47 8.27 3.86
CA GLN A 4 4.74 8.83 3.41
C GLN A 4 4.52 10.16 2.72
N TYR A 5 5.41 11.12 2.98
CA TYR A 5 5.42 12.40 2.27
C TYR A 5 6.23 12.26 0.98
N GLN A 6 5.57 12.34 -0.19
CA GLN A 6 6.21 11.98 -1.46
C GLN A 6 7.55 12.74 -1.71
N PRO A 7 7.66 14.06 -1.48
CA PRO A 7 8.91 14.78 -1.74
C PRO A 7 10.06 14.31 -0.85
N ALA A 8 9.79 13.93 0.40
CA ALA A 8 10.83 13.39 1.29
C ALA A 8 11.29 12.00 0.81
N VAL A 9 10.36 11.14 0.39
CA VAL A 9 10.70 9.82 -0.18
C VAL A 9 11.62 9.99 -1.39
N CYS A 10 11.25 10.84 -2.34
CA CYS A 10 12.03 11.07 -3.56
C CYS A 10 13.42 11.68 -3.30
N ASN A 11 13.57 12.48 -2.24
CA ASN A 11 14.86 13.08 -1.88
C ASN A 11 15.73 12.17 -1.00
N SER A 12 15.15 11.12 -0.41
CA SER A 12 15.86 10.19 0.49
C SER A 12 16.38 8.93 -0.20
N ASN A 13 15.93 8.64 -1.43
CA ASN A 13 16.26 7.39 -2.12
C ASN A 13 17.40 7.58 -3.13
N PRO A 14 18.31 6.59 -3.29
CA PRO A 14 19.33 6.63 -4.33
C PRO A 14 18.73 6.59 -5.75
N THR A 15 17.57 5.96 -5.89
CA THR A 15 16.80 5.96 -7.14
C THR A 15 15.92 7.22 -7.19
N PRO A 16 16.17 8.14 -8.13
CA PRO A 16 15.29 9.30 -8.31
C PRO A 16 13.87 8.84 -8.64
N CYS A 17 12.88 9.57 -8.15
CA CYS A 17 11.51 9.36 -8.62
C CYS A 17 11.41 9.71 -10.11
N ASN A 18 10.80 8.81 -10.89
CA ASN A 18 10.57 9.04 -12.31
C ASN A 18 9.59 10.21 -12.55
N ASP A 19 8.65 10.40 -11.62
CA ASP A 19 7.62 11.42 -11.69
C ASP A 19 7.82 12.48 -10.60
N ARG A 20 7.33 13.69 -10.88
CA ARG A 20 7.36 14.79 -9.91
C ARG A 20 6.50 14.43 -8.69
N PRO A 21 7.04 14.46 -7.46
CA PRO A 21 6.26 14.18 -6.26
C PRO A 21 5.26 15.29 -5.98
N GLU A 22 4.07 14.89 -5.55
CA GLU A 22 3.04 15.79 -5.04
C GLU A 22 3.33 16.16 -3.58
N LYS A 23 3.02 17.39 -3.16
CA LYS A 23 3.24 17.87 -1.79
C LYS A 23 2.16 17.37 -0.83
N LEU A 24 2.02 16.05 -0.71
CA LEU A 24 1.02 15.42 0.16
C LEU A 24 1.53 14.11 0.75
N PHE A 25 0.86 13.67 1.81
CA PHE A 25 1.03 12.33 2.36
C PHE A 25 0.16 11.34 1.60
N THR A 26 0.78 10.26 1.11
CA THR A 26 0.07 9.08 0.59
C THR A 26 0.27 7.91 1.53
N VAL A 27 -0.50 6.84 1.35
CA VAL A 27 -0.27 5.59 2.05
C VAL A 27 1.14 5.08 1.71
N HIS A 28 1.85 4.63 2.73
CA HIS A 28 3.06 3.82 2.59
C HIS A 28 2.68 2.34 2.72
N GLY A 29 1.94 2.00 3.79
CA GLY A 29 1.37 0.67 3.94
C GLY A 29 0.47 0.45 5.16
N LEU A 30 -0.22 -0.68 5.14
CA LEU A 30 -1.06 -1.17 6.24
C LEU A 30 -0.52 -2.50 6.73
N TRP A 31 0.25 -2.47 7.82
CA TRP A 31 0.98 -3.64 8.28
C TRP A 31 0.38 -4.16 9.60
N PRO A 32 -0.09 -5.41 9.64
CA PRO A 32 -0.29 -6.13 10.89
C PRO A 32 1.06 -6.22 11.62
N SER A 33 1.06 -5.84 12.90
CA SER A 33 2.30 -5.72 13.68
C SER A 33 2.16 -6.36 15.06
N ASN A 34 3.27 -6.90 15.56
CA ASN A 34 3.36 -7.45 16.90
C ASN A 34 3.78 -6.36 17.89
N LYS A 35 3.24 -6.38 19.11
CA LYS A 35 3.68 -5.44 20.17
C LYS A 35 5.12 -5.72 20.63
N LYS A 36 5.59 -6.95 20.48
CA LYS A 36 6.93 -7.41 20.87
C LYS A 36 7.46 -8.35 19.81
N GLY A 37 8.75 -8.24 19.52
CA GLY A 37 9.42 -9.04 18.48
C GLY A 37 9.12 -8.54 17.06
N PRO A 38 9.60 -9.27 16.05
CA PRO A 38 9.39 -8.93 14.64
C PRO A 38 7.91 -8.94 14.24
N ASP A 39 7.57 -8.08 13.29
CA ASP A 39 6.24 -8.08 12.67
C ASP A 39 6.05 -9.31 11.77
N PRO A 40 4.82 -9.84 11.67
CA PRO A 40 4.54 -10.95 10.80
C PRO A 40 4.64 -10.53 9.32
N GLU A 41 5.29 -11.34 8.50
CA GLU A 41 5.41 -11.13 7.07
C GLU A 41 5.16 -12.43 6.29
N LYS A 42 4.61 -12.32 5.07
CA LYS A 42 4.40 -13.44 4.12
C LYS A 42 3.64 -14.64 4.73
N CYS A 43 2.62 -14.38 5.55
CA CYS A 43 1.92 -15.40 6.31
C CYS A 43 1.14 -16.42 5.47
N LYS A 44 0.79 -16.07 4.23
CA LYS A 44 0.20 -16.99 3.24
C LYS A 44 0.81 -16.73 1.87
N ASN A 45 1.02 -17.78 1.08
CA ASN A 45 1.46 -17.66 -0.30
C ASN A 45 0.24 -17.52 -1.26
N ILE A 46 -0.52 -16.45 -1.08
CA ILE A 46 -1.71 -16.15 -1.89
C ILE A 46 -1.43 -14.88 -2.69
N GLN A 47 -1.35 -15.03 -4.01
CA GLN A 47 -1.19 -13.91 -4.93
C GLN A 47 -2.48 -13.08 -4.97
N MET A 48 -2.32 -11.77 -5.11
CA MET A 48 -3.45 -10.89 -5.36
C MET A 48 -4.01 -11.16 -6.76
N ASN A 49 -5.33 -11.19 -6.88
CA ASN A 49 -5.99 -11.22 -8.18
C ASN A 49 -6.16 -9.77 -8.68
N SER A 50 -5.16 -9.26 -9.39
CA SER A 50 -5.13 -7.90 -9.91
C SER A 50 -6.29 -7.57 -10.85
N GLN A 51 -6.87 -8.56 -11.54
CA GLN A 51 -8.06 -8.38 -12.37
C GLN A 51 -9.28 -7.90 -11.56
N LYS A 52 -9.32 -8.17 -10.25
CA LYS A 52 -10.41 -7.74 -9.35
C LYS A 52 -10.27 -6.30 -8.85
N ILE A 53 -9.13 -5.64 -9.06
CA ILE A 53 -8.94 -4.25 -8.63
C ILE A 53 -10.00 -3.35 -9.30
N GLY A 54 -10.23 -3.56 -10.60
CA GLY A 54 -11.24 -2.87 -11.39
C GLY A 54 -11.25 -1.36 -11.14
N ASN A 55 -12.41 -0.82 -10.79
CA ASN A 55 -12.64 0.62 -10.61
C ASN A 55 -11.88 1.24 -9.43
N MET A 56 -11.26 0.44 -8.54
CA MET A 56 -10.47 0.96 -7.41
C MET A 56 -9.07 1.42 -7.83
N ALA A 57 -8.60 1.02 -9.03
CA ALA A 57 -7.24 1.31 -9.49
C ALA A 57 -6.94 2.81 -9.47
N ALA A 58 -7.78 3.62 -10.13
CA ALA A 58 -7.62 5.08 -10.18
C ALA A 58 -7.61 5.72 -8.78
N GLN A 59 -8.38 5.17 -7.84
CA GLN A 59 -8.38 5.67 -6.46
C GLN A 59 -7.10 5.30 -5.73
N LEU A 60 -6.61 4.07 -5.89
CA LEU A 60 -5.36 3.59 -5.32
C LEU A 60 -4.13 4.31 -5.90
N GLU A 61 -4.13 4.66 -7.18
CA GLU A 61 -3.06 5.46 -7.81
C GLU A 61 -2.92 6.84 -7.16
N ILE A 62 -4.02 7.43 -6.69
CA ILE A 62 -4.01 8.73 -6.00
C ILE A 62 -3.58 8.56 -4.54
N ILE A 63 -4.16 7.59 -3.82
CA ILE A 63 -3.98 7.50 -2.36
C ILE A 63 -2.79 6.64 -1.93
N TRP A 64 -2.39 5.66 -2.75
CA TRP A 64 -1.33 4.69 -2.49
C TRP A 64 -0.46 4.43 -3.74
N PRO A 65 0.10 5.48 -4.37
CA PRO A 65 1.01 5.32 -5.49
C PRO A 65 2.29 4.60 -5.09
N ASN A 66 2.89 3.92 -6.07
CA ASN A 66 4.30 3.62 -6.05
C ASN A 66 5.04 4.92 -6.39
N VAL A 67 5.45 5.66 -5.36
CA VAL A 67 6.07 6.98 -5.51
C VAL A 67 7.40 6.91 -6.28
N LEU A 68 8.13 5.81 -6.16
CA LEU A 68 9.43 5.64 -6.83
C LEU A 68 9.27 5.29 -8.31
N ASN A 69 8.24 4.52 -8.67
CA ASN A 69 7.94 4.14 -10.04
C ASN A 69 6.43 4.02 -10.30
N ARG A 70 5.81 5.08 -10.85
CA ARG A 70 4.35 5.08 -11.13
C ARG A 70 3.95 4.16 -12.29
N THR A 71 4.90 3.58 -13.03
CA THR A 71 4.57 2.55 -14.03
C THR A 71 4.28 1.18 -13.41
N ASP A 72 4.65 0.96 -12.14
CA ASP A 72 4.46 -0.31 -11.42
C ASP A 72 3.62 -0.13 -10.14
N HIS A 73 2.38 0.34 -10.31
CA HIS A 73 1.42 0.43 -9.22
C HIS A 73 0.90 -0.96 -8.79
N VAL A 74 0.51 -1.78 -9.75
CA VAL A 74 -0.08 -3.10 -9.48
C VAL A 74 0.93 -4.03 -8.81
N GLY A 75 2.15 -4.14 -9.35
CA GLY A 75 3.18 -4.97 -8.74
C GLY A 75 3.59 -4.47 -7.36
N PHE A 76 3.54 -3.17 -7.12
CA PHE A 76 3.72 -2.61 -5.78
C PHE A 76 2.62 -3.09 -4.80
N TRP A 77 1.34 -3.01 -5.17
CA TRP A 77 0.25 -3.47 -4.32
C TRP A 77 0.27 -4.99 -4.12
N GLU A 78 0.68 -5.77 -5.13
CA GLU A 78 0.89 -7.22 -5.02
C GLU A 78 1.93 -7.54 -3.94
N ARG A 79 3.06 -6.82 -3.95
CA ARG A 79 4.12 -6.98 -2.94
C ARG A 79 3.62 -6.61 -1.54
N GLU A 80 2.89 -5.50 -1.40
CA GLU A 80 2.32 -5.08 -0.11
C GLU A 80 1.28 -6.08 0.42
N TRP A 81 0.42 -6.62 -0.46
CA TRP A 81 -0.53 -7.66 -0.09
C TRP A 81 0.20 -8.94 0.35
N LEU A 82 1.11 -9.45 -0.48
CA LEU A 82 1.81 -10.70 -0.22
C LEU A 82 2.62 -10.61 1.08
N LYS A 83 3.36 -9.52 1.25
CA LYS A 83 4.24 -9.32 2.40
C LYS A 83 3.47 -9.02 3.68
N HIS A 84 2.45 -8.18 3.64
CA HIS A 84 1.80 -7.67 4.86
C HIS A 84 0.31 -8.03 4.96
N GLY A 85 -0.45 -7.83 3.87
CA GLY A 85 -1.90 -8.09 3.87
C GLY A 85 -2.29 -9.52 4.22
N THR A 86 -1.49 -10.51 3.79
CA THR A 86 -1.72 -11.94 4.07
C THR A 86 -1.68 -12.28 5.57
N CYS A 87 -1.06 -11.44 6.39
CA CYS A 87 -0.96 -11.60 7.84
C CYS A 87 -2.15 -11.02 8.62
N GLY A 88 -3.10 -10.35 7.96
CA GLY A 88 -4.20 -9.68 8.63
C GLY A 88 -5.44 -10.56 8.93
N TYR A 89 -5.43 -11.83 8.55
CA TYR A 89 -6.56 -12.75 8.75
C TYR A 89 -6.83 -13.01 10.26
N PRO A 90 -8.09 -13.08 10.72
CA PRO A 90 -9.35 -13.02 9.96
C PRO A 90 -9.89 -11.62 9.69
N THR A 91 -9.31 -10.58 10.28
CA THR A 91 -9.79 -9.19 10.16
C THR A 91 -9.68 -8.69 8.71
N ILE A 92 -8.54 -8.92 8.07
CA ILE A 92 -8.35 -8.77 6.61
C ILE A 92 -8.59 -10.14 5.98
N ARG A 93 -9.63 -10.23 5.15
CA ARG A 93 -10.18 -11.52 4.69
C ARG A 93 -9.54 -12.01 3.40
N ASP A 94 -9.33 -11.07 2.49
CA ASP A 94 -8.79 -11.27 1.16
C ASP A 94 -8.10 -9.99 0.68
N ASP A 95 -7.50 -10.08 -0.49
CA ASP A 95 -6.77 -9.02 -1.16
C ASP A 95 -7.64 -7.78 -1.43
N MET A 96 -8.86 -7.96 -1.91
CA MET A 96 -9.77 -6.85 -2.16
C MET A 96 -10.24 -6.19 -0.86
N HIS A 97 -10.43 -6.95 0.21
CA HIS A 97 -10.74 -6.41 1.53
C HIS A 97 -9.56 -5.59 2.07
N TYR A 98 -8.31 -6.00 1.82
CA TYR A 98 -7.11 -5.24 2.19
C TYR A 98 -7.06 -3.89 1.49
N LEU A 99 -7.16 -3.88 0.15
CA LEU A 99 -7.12 -2.64 -0.64
C LEU A 99 -8.25 -1.68 -0.25
N LYS A 100 -9.48 -2.21 -0.10
CA LYS A 100 -10.64 -1.41 0.34
C LYS A 100 -10.46 -0.85 1.76
N THR A 101 -9.85 -1.61 2.65
CA THR A 101 -9.57 -1.15 4.02
C THR A 101 -8.58 0.01 3.99
N VAL A 102 -7.54 -0.07 3.16
CA VAL A 102 -6.58 1.03 2.99
C VAL A 102 -7.27 2.28 2.45
N ILE A 103 -8.09 2.14 1.40
CA ILE A 103 -8.90 3.25 0.87
C ILE A 103 -9.75 3.88 1.97
N LYS A 104 -10.49 3.06 2.71
CA LYS A 104 -11.36 3.53 3.79
C LYS A 104 -10.57 4.26 4.89
N MET A 105 -9.45 3.71 5.34
CA MET A 105 -8.64 4.32 6.40
C MET A 105 -8.03 5.65 5.99
N TYR A 106 -7.58 5.78 4.74
CA TYR A 106 -7.01 7.02 4.23
C TYR A 106 -8.08 8.11 4.03
N THR A 107 -9.25 7.75 3.49
CA THR A 107 -10.34 8.69 3.19
C THR A 107 -11.09 9.16 4.45
N THR A 108 -11.27 8.29 5.45
CA THR A 108 -11.99 8.63 6.68
C THR A 108 -11.23 9.63 7.56
N ARG A 109 -9.91 9.74 7.42
CA ARG A 109 -9.08 10.67 8.21
C ARG A 109 -8.90 12.07 7.60
N LYS A 110 -9.59 12.37 6.48
CA LYS A 110 -9.60 13.71 5.88
C LYS A 110 -10.80 14.57 6.31
N GLN A 111 -11.48 14.21 7.40
CA GLN A 111 -12.44 15.07 8.11
C GLN A 111 -11.79 15.66 9.34
#